data_AF-A0A4S1F0B1-F1
#
_entry.id   AF-A0A4S1F0B1-F1
#
_cell.length_a   1.000
_cell.length_b   1.000
_cell.length_c   1.000
_cell.angle_alpha   90.00
_cell.angle_beta   90.00
_cell.angle_gamma   90.00
#
_symmetry.space_group_name_H-M   'P 1'
#
loop_
_entity.id
_entity.type
_entity.pdbx_description
1 polymer ?
#
loop_
_entity_poly.entity_id
_entity_poly.type
_entity_poly.pdbx_seq_one_letter_code
_entity_poly.pdbx_strand_id
1 'polypeptide(L)'
;MEALAQMSQVQQLGYVEKYLAPYAGRFNSLSDMYMSILYPAAIGKPEANVLFSAGTKAYSQNSGLDVNSDGVVTKGEAASKVQAKLDKGLTAGLLG
;
A
#
# COMPACT_ATOMS: atom_id res chain seq x y z
N MET A 1 -23.01 11.39 1.99
CA MET A 1 -21.80 11.24 2.84
C MET A 1 -22.14 10.94 4.30
N GLU A 2 -23.34 11.28 4.79
CA GLU A 2 -23.72 11.09 6.21
C GLU A 2 -23.88 9.62 6.66
N ALA A 3 -24.25 8.70 5.76
CA ALA A 3 -24.51 7.31 6.15
C ALA A 3 -23.24 6.50 6.52
N LEU A 4 -22.08 6.77 5.89
CA LEU A 4 -20.82 6.05 6.16
C LEU A 4 -20.22 6.41 7.51
N ALA A 5 -20.35 7.67 7.92
CA ALA A 5 -19.81 8.16 9.19
C ALA A 5 -20.60 7.62 10.41
N GLN A 6 -21.86 7.22 10.21
CA GLN A 6 -22.73 6.66 11.26
C GLN A 6 -22.62 5.13 11.37
N MET A 7 -21.88 4.47 10.47
CA MET A 7 -21.66 3.03 10.51
C MET A 7 -20.65 2.66 11.59
N SER A 8 -20.83 1.50 12.21
CA SER A 8 -19.80 0.90 13.05
C SER A 8 -18.57 0.52 12.22
N GLN A 9 -17.43 0.37 12.87
CA GLN A 9 -16.17 -0.04 12.24
C GLN A 9 -16.35 -1.35 11.44
N VAL A 10 -17.10 -2.32 12.00
CA VAL A 10 -17.39 -3.59 11.34
C VAL A 10 -18.28 -3.42 10.11
N GLN A 11 -19.28 -2.54 10.16
CA GLN A 11 -20.13 -2.24 8.99
C GLN A 11 -19.33 -1.59 7.86
N GLN A 12 -18.35 -0.74 8.19
CA GLN A 12 -17.47 -0.13 7.20
C GLN A 12 -16.58 -1.16 6.49
N LEU A 13 -16.24 -2.28 7.14
CA LEU A 13 -15.45 -3.35 6.50
C LEU A 13 -16.13 -3.98 5.29
N GLY A 14 -17.46 -3.94 5.19
CA GLY A 14 -18.17 -4.41 3.99
C GLY A 14 -17.81 -3.62 2.72
N TYR A 15 -17.47 -2.33 2.86
CA TYR A 15 -16.96 -1.53 1.74
C TYR A 15 -15.52 -1.88 1.39
N VAL A 16 -14.70 -2.18 2.41
CA VAL A 16 -13.31 -2.61 2.23
C VAL A 16 -13.27 -3.94 1.49
N GLU A 17 -14.09 -4.91 1.89
CA GLU A 17 -14.25 -6.19 1.21
C GLU A 17 -14.67 -5.99 -0.25
N LYS A 18 -15.72 -5.20 -0.49
CA LYS A 18 -16.19 -4.90 -1.85
C LYS A 18 -15.11 -4.25 -2.72
N TYR A 19 -14.29 -3.36 -2.14
CA TYR A 19 -13.18 -2.72 -2.83
C TYR A 19 -12.07 -3.72 -3.18
N LEU A 20 -11.74 -4.63 -2.26
CA LEU A 20 -10.66 -5.60 -2.45
C LEU A 20 -11.07 -6.85 -3.23
N ALA A 21 -12.37 -7.12 -3.39
CA ALA A 21 -12.89 -8.31 -4.06
C ALA A 21 -12.29 -8.60 -5.45
N PRO A 22 -12.05 -7.61 -6.35
CA PRO A 22 -11.40 -7.86 -7.64
C PRO A 22 -9.94 -8.34 -7.55
N TYR A 23 -9.32 -8.18 -6.39
CA TYR A 23 -7.93 -8.54 -6.14
C TYR A 23 -7.77 -9.82 -5.31
N ALA A 24 -8.88 -10.47 -4.93
CA ALA A 24 -8.86 -11.70 -4.15
C ALA A 24 -7.97 -12.76 -4.81
N GLY A 25 -7.12 -13.40 -3.99
CA GLY A 25 -6.15 -14.41 -4.45
C GLY A 25 -4.93 -13.87 -5.21
N ARG A 26 -4.76 -12.55 -5.36
CA ARG A 26 -3.62 -11.95 -6.08
C ARG A 26 -2.52 -11.41 -5.16
N PHE A 27 -2.72 -11.41 -3.86
CA PHE A 27 -1.76 -10.88 -2.89
C PHE A 27 -0.85 -11.99 -2.37
N ASN A 28 0.46 -11.83 -2.58
CA ASN A 28 1.48 -12.72 -2.01
C ASN A 28 2.30 -12.02 -0.91
N SER A 29 2.11 -10.72 -0.73
CA SER A 29 2.83 -9.90 0.24
C SER A 29 1.99 -8.71 0.73
N LEU A 30 2.45 -8.07 1.81
CA LEU A 30 1.89 -6.80 2.28
C LEU A 30 2.00 -5.70 1.21
N SER A 31 3.09 -5.69 0.45
CA SER A 31 3.29 -4.75 -0.66
C SER A 31 2.27 -4.97 -1.79
N ASP A 32 1.88 -6.21 -2.10
CA ASP A 32 0.82 -6.49 -3.08
C ASP A 32 -0.54 -5.94 -2.63
N MET A 33 -0.89 -6.10 -1.35
CA MET A 33 -2.09 -5.49 -0.80
C MET A 33 -2.02 -3.96 -0.93
N TYR A 34 -0.90 -3.35 -0.57
CA TYR A 34 -0.72 -1.90 -0.71
C TYR A 34 -0.80 -1.43 -2.18
N MET A 35 -0.28 -2.22 -3.12
CA MET A 35 -0.40 -1.93 -4.56
C MET A 35 -1.84 -1.96 -5.06
N SER A 36 -2.75 -2.71 -4.44
CA SER A 36 -4.18 -2.63 -4.78
C SER A 36 -4.80 -1.25 -4.58
N ILE A 37 -4.17 -0.43 -3.72
CA ILE A 37 -4.60 0.94 -3.41
C ILE A 37 -3.82 1.96 -4.26
N LEU A 38 -2.49 1.85 -4.28
CA LEU A 38 -1.63 2.87 -4.89
C LEU A 38 -1.44 2.65 -6.40
N TYR A 39 -1.17 1.41 -6.83
CA TYR A 39 -0.78 1.12 -8.21
C TYR A 39 -1.09 -0.34 -8.60
N PRO A 40 -2.35 -0.70 -8.92
CA PRO A 40 -2.78 -2.09 -9.06
C PRO A 40 -2.04 -2.90 -10.14
N ALA A 41 -1.46 -2.24 -11.15
CA ALA A 41 -0.65 -2.87 -12.18
C ALA A 41 0.66 -3.49 -11.64
N ALA A 42 1.09 -3.09 -10.44
CA ALA A 42 2.30 -3.63 -9.79
C ALA A 42 2.03 -4.81 -8.83
N ILE A 43 0.77 -5.25 -8.67
CA ILE A 43 0.46 -6.46 -7.89
C ILE A 43 1.19 -7.66 -8.50
N GLY A 44 1.93 -8.41 -7.68
CA GLY A 44 2.70 -9.58 -8.10
C GLY A 44 4.02 -9.25 -8.80
N LYS A 45 4.37 -7.97 -8.96
CA LYS A 45 5.70 -7.58 -9.46
C LYS A 45 6.76 -7.69 -8.35
N PRO A 46 8.05 -7.88 -8.69
CA PRO A 46 9.14 -7.85 -7.71
C PRO A 46 9.22 -6.51 -6.97
N GLU A 47 9.78 -6.50 -5.75
CA GLU A 47 9.93 -5.27 -4.95
C GLU A 47 10.80 -4.21 -5.62
N ALA A 48 11.78 -4.63 -6.42
CA ALA A 48 12.64 -3.73 -7.21
C ALA A 48 11.94 -3.12 -8.45
N ASN A 49 10.68 -3.48 -8.73
CA ASN A 49 9.96 -2.91 -9.87
C ASN A 49 9.75 -1.40 -9.68
N VAL A 50 10.27 -0.60 -10.61
CA VAL A 50 10.08 0.85 -10.63
C VAL A 50 8.61 1.19 -10.93
N LEU A 51 8.00 2.00 -10.08
CA LEU A 51 6.64 2.53 -10.23
C LEU A 51 6.66 3.92 -10.86
N PHE A 52 7.54 4.78 -10.35
CA PHE A 52 7.65 6.18 -10.76
C PHE A 52 9.12 6.56 -10.97
N SER A 53 9.37 7.46 -11.91
CA SER A 53 10.73 7.94 -12.23
C SER A 53 10.77 9.47 -12.32
N ALA A 54 11.89 10.05 -11.91
CA ALA A 54 12.13 11.49 -11.94
C ALA A 54 11.82 12.09 -13.32
N GLY A 55 11.32 13.33 -13.30
CA GLY A 55 10.84 14.01 -14.51
C GLY A 55 9.41 13.68 -14.92
N THR A 56 8.75 12.72 -14.25
CA THR A 56 7.32 12.45 -14.46
C THR A 56 6.46 13.12 -13.39
N LYS A 57 5.20 13.46 -13.74
CA LYS A 57 4.22 13.98 -12.77
C LYS A 57 3.96 12.99 -11.63
N ALA A 58 3.89 11.70 -11.96
CA ALA A 58 3.65 10.64 -10.99
C ALA A 58 4.78 10.60 -9.93
N TYR A 59 6.03 10.71 -10.34
CA TYR A 59 7.15 10.82 -9.41
C TYR A 59 7.07 12.10 -8.58
N SER A 60 6.84 13.27 -9.18
CA SER A 60 6.75 14.53 -8.41
C SER A 60 5.67 14.50 -7.33
N GLN A 61 4.57 13.77 -7.55
CA GLN A 61 3.50 13.59 -6.57
C GLN A 61 3.82 12.55 -5.49
N ASN A 62 4.77 11.65 -5.75
CA ASN A 62 5.10 10.50 -4.90
C ASN A 62 6.57 10.51 -4.45
N SER A 63 7.30 11.61 -4.64
CA SER A 63 8.74 11.69 -4.39
C SER A 63 9.10 11.46 -2.93
N GLY A 64 8.19 11.70 -1.99
CA GLY A 64 8.35 11.35 -0.58
C GLY A 64 8.31 9.84 -0.28
N LEU A 65 8.20 9.00 -1.30
CA LEU A 65 8.36 7.55 -1.25
C LEU A 65 9.74 7.09 -1.78
N ASP A 66 10.51 7.93 -2.46
CA ASP A 66 11.90 7.62 -2.86
C ASP A 66 12.78 7.75 -1.62
N VAL A 67 13.16 6.61 -1.02
CA VAL A 67 13.81 6.59 0.30
C VAL A 67 15.30 6.86 0.17
N ASN A 68 15.93 6.38 -0.90
CA ASN A 68 17.35 6.52 -1.14
C ASN A 68 17.71 7.76 -1.99
N SER A 69 16.70 8.48 -2.52
CA SER A 69 16.82 9.65 -3.38
C SER A 69 17.57 9.39 -4.69
N ASP A 70 17.42 8.20 -5.27
CA ASP A 70 18.06 7.83 -6.53
C ASP A 70 17.27 8.25 -7.79
N GLY A 71 16.10 8.87 -7.60
CA GLY A 71 15.27 9.37 -8.69
C GLY A 71 14.27 8.34 -9.21
N VAL A 72 14.12 7.19 -8.54
CA VAL A 72 13.02 6.25 -8.80
C VAL A 72 12.30 5.88 -7.51
N VAL A 73 11.02 5.54 -7.64
CA VAL A 73 10.25 4.93 -6.56
C VAL A 73 9.98 3.49 -6.95
N THR A 74 10.54 2.55 -6.21
CA THR A 74 10.28 1.11 -6.38
C THR A 74 9.03 0.65 -5.61
N LYS A 75 8.52 -0.54 -5.95
CA LYS A 75 7.40 -1.17 -5.22
C LYS A 75 7.72 -1.33 -3.73
N GLY A 76 8.95 -1.77 -3.42
CA GLY A 76 9.40 -1.95 -2.04
C GLY A 76 9.45 -0.64 -1.26
N GLU A 77 9.97 0.42 -1.88
CA GLU A 77 10.00 1.74 -1.26
C GLU A 77 8.61 2.32 -1.03
N ALA A 78 7.71 2.16 -2.00
CA ALA A 78 6.34 2.60 -1.87
C ALA A 78 5.63 1.94 -0.67
N ALA A 79 5.90 0.66 -0.40
CA ALA A 79 5.32 -0.08 0.72
C ALA A 79 6.09 0.06 2.05
N SER A 80 7.29 0.65 2.05
CA SER A 80 8.21 0.68 3.19
C SER A 80 7.59 1.19 4.49
N LYS A 81 6.79 2.26 4.42
CA LYS A 81 6.14 2.84 5.61
C LYS A 81 5.08 1.91 6.20
N VAL A 82 4.37 1.15 5.36
CA VAL A 82 3.37 0.16 5.81
C VAL A 82 4.07 -1.05 6.41
N GLN A 83 5.16 -1.50 5.79
CA GLN A 83 6.01 -2.58 6.35
C GLN A 83 6.55 -2.21 7.73
N ALA A 84 7.06 -0.98 7.91
CA ALA A 84 7.55 -0.51 9.20
C ALA A 84 6.47 -0.50 10.30
N LYS A 85 5.18 -0.34 9.95
CA LYS A 85 4.07 -0.46 10.91
C LYS A 85 3.81 -1.91 11.30
N LEU A 86 3.88 -2.84 10.34
CA LEU A 86 3.80 -4.27 10.62
C LEU A 86 4.94 -4.69 11.55
N ASP A 87 6.18 -4.34 11.19
CA ASP A 87 7.37 -4.70 11.99
C ASP A 87 7.26 -4.15 13.41
N LYS A 88 6.80 -2.90 13.56
CA LYS A 88 6.54 -2.31 14.88
C LYS A 88 5.48 -3.08 15.66
N GLY A 89 4.40 -3.54 15.02
CA GLY A 89 3.35 -4.32 15.68
C GLY A 89 3.82 -5.70 16.12
N LEU A 90 4.83 -6.26 15.44
CA LEU A 90 5.41 -7.56 15.76
C LEU A 90 6.46 -7.52 16.88
N THR A 91 6.85 -6.35 17.38
CA THR A 91 7.81 -6.27 18.49
C THR A 91 7.19 -6.74 19.81
N ALA A 92 8.03 -7.35 20.66
CA ALA A 92 7.61 -7.82 21.98
C ALA A 92 7.00 -6.66 22.80
N GLY A 93 5.75 -6.84 23.25
CA GLY A 93 4.97 -5.84 23.98
C GLY A 93 3.87 -5.13 23.17
N LEU A 94 3.84 -5.31 21.84
CA LEU A 94 2.74 -4.86 20.97
C LEU A 94 2.08 -6.01 20.20
N LEU A 95 2.62 -7.22 20.31
CA LEU A 95 1.91 -8.45 19.94
C LEU A 95 0.68 -8.57 20.85
N GLY A 96 -0.50 -8.58 20.22
CA GLY A 96 -1.81 -8.64 20.88
C GLY A 96 -1.95 -9.82 21.82
#